data_AF-A0A2T4VMH7-F1
#
_entry.id   AF-A0A2T4VMH7-F1
#
_cell.length_a   1.000
_cell.length_b   1.000
_cell.length_c   1.000
_cell.angle_alpha   90.00
_cell.angle_beta   90.00
_cell.angle_gamma   90.00
#
_symmetry.space_group_name_H-M   'P 1'
#
loop_
_entity.id
_entity.type
_entity.pdbx_description
1 polymer ?
#
loop_
_entity_poly.entity_id
_entity_poly.type
_entity_poly.pdbx_seq_one_letter_code
_entity_poly.pdbx_strand_id
1 'polypeptide(L)'
;MRTSLVLSTLLLFLAACSGCRKSQAKQLTAPDCILVEDDFGPNGTVPITVDVVAEGLEVPWGIAWLPGGDALVTERPGRIRLLHNGTLQPAPVATVNIADSSEGGLLGIAAHPDFATNRQFYVYVTNDEQGSARNHVERWTLSADHATATFDRVIFGGIPAAVYHDGGRIRFGPDGMLYVGTGDAREPSNSQNVDTPSGKLLRLTPEGEVPSDNPFPGKPVFLLGIRNTQGFDWKDRDTLYVTDHGPSGETFRRGHDEVNVVRKGENLGWPTIYSCESSEGLITPSLTWDDAAPPGGAAIYTGTAIPEWKGSLLIGTLGSKHLHRVVFSQENPRQVAQHEVYLRNEWGRLRETIMGPDGHLYVTTSNCDGRGDCQKRKDVILRIRR
;
A
#
# COMPACT_ATOMS: atom_id res chain seq x y z
N MET A 1 75.20 57.00 -23.57
CA MET A 1 74.00 57.18 -24.43
C MET A 1 72.81 56.78 -23.56
N ARG A 2 71.97 57.71 -23.06
CA ARG A 2 70.80 58.29 -23.76
C ARG A 2 70.03 57.16 -24.49
N THR A 3 68.79 56.77 -24.15
CA THR A 3 67.58 57.60 -23.99
C THR A 3 66.40 56.80 -23.41
N SER A 4 65.41 57.55 -22.92
CA SER A 4 64.24 57.20 -22.11
C SER A 4 62.99 56.68 -22.86
N LEU A 5 61.92 56.42 -22.08
CA LEU A 5 60.45 56.46 -22.38
C LEU A 5 59.85 55.15 -22.99
N VAL A 6 58.66 54.60 -22.63
CA VAL A 6 57.33 55.15 -22.26
C VAL A 6 56.46 54.12 -21.47
N LEU A 7 55.65 54.67 -20.56
CA LEU A 7 54.32 54.26 -20.01
C LEU A 7 53.49 53.16 -20.70
N SER A 8 52.80 52.31 -19.90
CA SER A 8 51.34 52.08 -20.02
C SER A 8 50.75 51.29 -18.85
N THR A 9 49.72 51.89 -18.25
CA THR A 9 48.80 51.37 -17.24
C THR A 9 47.81 50.37 -17.84
N LEU A 10 47.53 49.27 -17.13
CA LEU A 10 46.30 48.49 -17.36
C LEU A 10 45.69 48.10 -16.00
N LEU A 11 44.59 48.76 -15.65
CA LEU A 11 43.65 48.31 -14.62
C LEU A 11 42.94 47.05 -15.13
N LEU A 12 42.89 45.99 -14.33
CA LEU A 12 41.87 44.95 -14.46
C LEU A 12 40.96 44.97 -13.23
N PHE A 13 39.72 45.38 -13.48
CA PHE A 13 38.55 45.06 -12.65
C PHE A 13 38.27 43.56 -12.74
N LEU A 14 38.17 42.89 -11.60
CA LEU A 14 37.53 41.57 -11.51
C LEU A 14 36.39 41.63 -10.49
N ALA A 15 35.21 41.32 -11.02
CA ALA A 15 33.92 41.52 -10.44
C ALA A 15 33.69 40.67 -9.18
N ALA A 16 33.05 41.29 -8.19
CA ALA A 16 32.42 40.59 -7.08
C ALA A 16 31.23 39.78 -7.61
N CYS A 17 31.37 38.46 -7.68
CA CYS A 17 30.23 37.57 -7.84
C CYS A 17 29.41 37.58 -6.54
N SER A 18 28.32 38.34 -6.54
CA SER A 18 27.23 38.21 -5.57
C SER A 18 26.71 36.77 -5.59
N GLY A 19 27.02 36.03 -4.52
CA GLY A 19 26.52 34.69 -4.31
C GLY A 19 24.99 34.68 -4.22
N CYS A 20 24.33 34.14 -5.23
CA CYS A 20 22.95 33.70 -5.14
C CYS A 20 22.88 32.57 -4.12
N ARG A 21 22.55 32.88 -2.87
CA ARG A 21 22.15 31.90 -1.86
C ARG A 21 20.90 31.19 -2.38
N LYS A 22 21.06 29.98 -2.91
CA LYS A 22 19.95 29.02 -2.98
C LYS A 22 19.47 28.82 -1.55
N SER A 23 18.24 29.23 -1.27
CA SER A 23 17.54 28.88 -0.05
C SER A 23 17.42 27.35 -0.04
N GLN A 24 18.34 26.67 0.63
CA GLN A 24 18.10 25.31 1.08
C GLN A 24 17.03 25.44 2.17
N ALA A 25 15.79 25.10 1.84
CA ALA A 25 14.78 24.85 2.84
C ALA A 25 15.41 23.88 3.85
N LYS A 26 15.49 24.31 5.11
CA LYS A 26 16.14 23.54 6.17
C LYS A 26 15.25 22.33 6.42
N GLN A 27 15.68 21.18 5.92
CA GLN A 27 14.99 19.92 6.13
C GLN A 27 15.04 19.60 7.62
N LEU A 28 13.88 19.63 8.27
CA LEU A 28 13.73 19.35 9.70
C LEU A 28 13.36 17.88 9.86
N THR A 29 14.02 17.20 10.80
CA THR A 29 13.56 15.88 11.27
C THR A 29 12.36 16.06 12.19
N ALA A 30 11.29 15.30 11.98
CA ALA A 30 10.12 15.37 12.85
C ALA A 30 10.40 14.65 14.19
N PRO A 31 10.05 15.26 15.34
CA PRO A 31 10.33 14.67 16.65
C PRO A 31 9.52 13.38 16.94
N ASP A 32 8.41 13.17 16.25
CA ASP A 32 7.50 12.02 16.49
C ASP A 32 7.68 10.87 15.48
N CYS A 33 8.56 11.02 14.49
CA CYS A 33 8.88 9.97 13.52
C CYS A 33 9.97 9.04 14.06
N ILE A 34 9.72 7.73 14.03
CA ILE A 34 10.74 6.72 14.36
C ILE A 34 11.41 6.24 13.07
N LEU A 35 12.73 6.44 12.96
CA LEU A 35 13.58 5.78 11.96
C LEU A 35 14.19 4.52 12.58
N VAL A 36 13.92 3.36 12.01
CA VAL A 36 14.59 2.10 12.35
C VAL A 36 15.87 2.00 11.52
N GLU A 37 17.01 2.29 12.15
CA GLU A 37 18.32 2.34 11.48
C GLU A 37 18.95 0.95 11.27
N ASP A 38 18.71 0.02 12.20
CA ASP A 38 19.35 -1.31 12.19
C ASP A 38 18.32 -2.44 12.04
N ASP A 39 18.55 -3.31 11.04
CA ASP A 39 17.71 -4.45 10.71
C ASP A 39 16.24 -4.02 10.50
N PHE A 40 15.30 -4.46 11.34
CA PHE A 40 13.86 -4.23 11.10
C PHE A 40 13.04 -4.00 12.38
N GLY A 41 13.69 -3.86 13.54
CA GLY A 41 13.07 -3.67 14.86
C GLY A 41 13.25 -4.87 15.80
N PRO A 42 12.84 -4.79 17.08
CA PRO A 42 13.01 -5.91 18.02
C PRO A 42 12.05 -7.07 17.72
N ASN A 43 12.41 -8.28 18.14
CA ASN A 43 11.53 -9.44 18.03
C ASN A 43 10.27 -9.27 18.90
N GLY A 44 9.15 -9.74 18.36
CA GLY A 44 7.91 -9.89 19.10
C GLY A 44 8.05 -10.86 20.26
N THR A 45 7.44 -10.49 21.39
CA THR A 45 7.56 -11.26 22.65
C THR A 45 6.34 -12.14 22.94
N VAL A 46 5.21 -11.88 22.27
CA VAL A 46 3.98 -12.66 22.43
C VAL A 46 4.12 -13.97 21.65
N PRO A 47 3.99 -15.15 22.28
CA PRO A 47 4.00 -16.41 21.57
C PRO A 47 2.84 -16.48 20.57
N ILE A 48 3.13 -16.96 19.36
CA ILE A 48 2.14 -17.18 18.31
C ILE A 48 2.34 -18.53 17.66
N THR A 49 1.26 -19.06 17.09
CA THR A 49 1.26 -20.23 16.22
C THR A 49 0.68 -19.86 14.86
N VAL A 50 1.13 -20.56 13.81
CA VAL A 50 0.72 -20.30 12.42
C VAL A 50 0.17 -21.58 11.81
N ASP A 51 -1.10 -21.53 11.40
CA ASP A 51 -1.73 -22.59 10.64
C ASP A 51 -1.69 -22.28 9.15
N VAL A 52 -1.41 -23.28 8.31
CA VAL A 52 -1.66 -23.20 6.87
C VAL A 52 -3.13 -23.54 6.61
N VAL A 53 -3.88 -22.60 6.06
CA VAL A 53 -5.31 -22.73 5.73
C VAL A 53 -5.49 -23.25 4.31
N ALA A 54 -4.68 -22.74 3.38
CA ALA A 54 -4.68 -23.14 1.98
C ALA A 54 -3.27 -23.05 1.40
N GLU A 55 -2.99 -23.86 0.38
CA GLU A 55 -1.72 -23.90 -0.34
C GLU A 55 -1.92 -24.09 -1.85
N GLY A 56 -0.85 -24.03 -2.62
CA GLY A 56 -0.91 -24.19 -4.07
C GLY A 56 -1.40 -22.94 -4.82
N LEU A 57 -1.42 -21.79 -4.16
CA LEU A 57 -1.77 -20.50 -4.75
C LEU A 57 -0.58 -19.90 -5.49
N GLU A 58 -0.83 -18.91 -6.33
CA GLU A 58 0.16 -18.18 -7.10
C GLU A 58 -0.03 -16.68 -6.92
N VAL A 59 0.79 -16.08 -6.07
CA VAL A 59 0.68 -14.67 -5.69
C VAL A 59 -0.76 -14.30 -5.26
N PRO A 60 -1.31 -14.95 -4.21
CA PRO A 60 -2.59 -14.59 -3.63
C PRO A 60 -2.53 -13.15 -3.08
N TRP A 61 -3.13 -12.21 -3.82
CA TRP A 61 -2.91 -10.78 -3.65
C TRP A 61 -3.83 -10.16 -2.59
N GLY A 62 -5.12 -10.52 -2.62
CA GLY A 62 -6.09 -10.08 -1.63
C GLY A 62 -7.11 -11.14 -1.25
N ILE A 63 -7.75 -10.96 -0.09
CA ILE A 63 -8.81 -11.81 0.44
C ILE A 63 -10.04 -10.96 0.74
N ALA A 64 -11.21 -11.39 0.28
CA ALA A 64 -12.49 -10.83 0.66
C ALA A 64 -13.36 -11.89 1.34
N TRP A 65 -13.57 -11.72 2.66
CA TRP A 65 -14.45 -12.59 3.43
C TRP A 65 -15.91 -12.36 3.06
N LEU A 66 -16.65 -13.46 2.96
CA LEU A 66 -18.08 -13.50 2.66
C LEU A 66 -18.88 -13.80 3.93
N PRO A 67 -20.17 -13.43 3.96
CA PRO A 67 -21.09 -13.92 4.99
C PRO A 67 -21.05 -15.46 5.06
N GLY A 68 -20.92 -16.00 6.27
CA GLY A 68 -20.82 -17.46 6.50
C GLY A 68 -19.39 -18.00 6.60
N GLY A 69 -18.36 -17.19 6.33
CA GLY A 69 -16.95 -17.56 6.56
C GLY A 69 -16.19 -18.07 5.33
N ASP A 70 -16.86 -18.17 4.18
CA ASP A 70 -16.19 -18.34 2.89
C ASP A 70 -15.35 -17.11 2.53
N ALA A 71 -14.41 -17.25 1.61
CA ALA A 71 -13.65 -16.12 1.09
C ALA A 71 -13.39 -16.21 -0.41
N LEU A 72 -13.38 -15.07 -1.07
CA LEU A 72 -12.80 -14.92 -2.41
C LEU A 72 -11.34 -14.49 -2.28
N VAL A 73 -10.48 -15.03 -3.14
CA VAL A 73 -9.04 -14.75 -3.14
C VAL A 73 -8.61 -14.42 -4.56
N THR A 74 -7.97 -13.27 -4.77
CA THR A 74 -7.37 -12.94 -6.05
C THR A 74 -5.97 -13.53 -6.15
N GLU A 75 -5.66 -14.15 -7.28
CA GLU A 75 -4.30 -14.52 -7.65
C GLU A 75 -3.86 -13.58 -8.78
N ARG A 76 -2.68 -12.95 -8.61
CA ARG A 76 -2.15 -11.93 -9.53
C ARG A 76 -2.21 -12.33 -11.02
N PRO A 77 -1.98 -13.60 -11.41
CA PRO A 77 -2.12 -14.05 -12.80
C PRO A 77 -3.55 -14.06 -13.38
N GLY A 78 -4.55 -13.50 -12.68
CA GLY A 78 -5.90 -13.32 -13.23
C GLY A 78 -6.90 -14.40 -12.83
N ARG A 79 -6.79 -14.99 -11.63
CA ARG A 79 -7.76 -15.97 -11.12
C ARG A 79 -8.45 -15.46 -9.86
N ILE A 80 -9.78 -15.56 -9.82
CA ILE A 80 -10.58 -15.36 -8.60
C ILE A 80 -10.89 -16.74 -8.03
N ARG A 81 -10.30 -17.08 -6.90
CA ARG A 81 -10.43 -18.37 -6.21
C ARG A 81 -11.47 -18.27 -5.10
N LEU A 82 -12.03 -19.43 -4.73
CA LEU A 82 -12.94 -19.57 -3.60
C LEU A 82 -12.29 -20.45 -2.52
N LEU A 83 -12.24 -19.93 -1.31
CA LEU A 83 -12.05 -20.70 -0.09
C LEU A 83 -13.44 -20.99 0.47
N HIS A 84 -13.90 -22.24 0.35
CA HIS A 84 -15.21 -22.66 0.83
C HIS A 84 -15.04 -23.55 2.05
N ASN A 85 -15.63 -23.19 3.19
CA ASN A 85 -15.48 -23.93 4.46
C ASN A 85 -14.00 -24.24 4.80
N GLY A 86 -13.11 -23.26 4.59
CA GLY A 86 -11.67 -23.41 4.85
C GLY A 86 -10.92 -24.29 3.84
N THR A 87 -11.56 -24.72 2.74
CA THR A 87 -10.92 -25.53 1.68
C THR A 87 -10.88 -24.76 0.37
N LEU A 88 -9.69 -24.65 -0.23
CA LEU A 88 -9.49 -24.00 -1.52
C LEU A 88 -10.13 -24.83 -2.63
N GLN A 89 -11.03 -24.24 -3.39
CA GLN A 89 -11.67 -24.92 -4.50
C GLN A 89 -10.69 -25.09 -5.69
N PRO A 90 -10.72 -26.25 -6.38
CA PRO A 90 -9.81 -26.52 -7.49
C PRO A 90 -10.00 -25.55 -8.66
N ALA A 91 -11.26 -25.26 -9.01
CA ALA A 91 -11.60 -24.34 -10.08
C ALA A 91 -11.70 -22.89 -9.54
N PRO A 92 -11.23 -21.88 -10.28
CA PRO A 92 -11.56 -20.50 -9.99
C PRO A 92 -13.05 -20.24 -10.29
N VAL A 93 -13.65 -19.29 -9.57
CA VAL A 93 -15.02 -18.85 -9.86
C VAL A 93 -15.05 -17.93 -11.09
N ALA A 94 -13.93 -17.28 -11.40
CA ALA A 94 -13.74 -16.49 -12.61
C ALA A 94 -12.26 -16.33 -12.94
N THR A 95 -11.98 -16.06 -14.21
CA THR A 95 -10.66 -15.67 -14.71
C THR A 95 -10.75 -14.32 -15.40
N VAL A 96 -9.74 -13.49 -15.21
CA VAL A 96 -9.65 -12.11 -15.71
C VAL A 96 -8.41 -12.00 -16.60
N ASN A 97 -8.56 -11.39 -17.77
CA ASN A 97 -7.43 -11.11 -18.64
C ASN A 97 -6.58 -9.99 -18.02
N ILE A 98 -5.27 -10.22 -17.90
CA ILE A 98 -4.31 -9.27 -17.33
C ILE A 98 -3.29 -8.83 -18.38
N ALA A 99 -2.71 -7.66 -18.19
CA ALA A 99 -1.55 -7.22 -18.99
C ALA A 99 -0.28 -7.93 -18.53
N ASP A 100 0.70 -8.02 -19.43
CA ASP A 100 2.07 -8.34 -19.04
C ASP A 100 2.67 -7.14 -18.28
N SER A 101 2.61 -7.20 -16.95
CA SER A 101 3.14 -6.20 -16.03
C SER A 101 3.91 -6.90 -14.90
N SER A 102 4.98 -6.28 -14.40
CA SER A 102 5.80 -6.87 -13.34
C SER A 102 5.08 -6.87 -12.00
N GLU A 103 4.51 -5.74 -11.60
CA GLU A 103 3.76 -5.61 -10.33
C GLU A 103 2.24 -5.64 -10.52
N GLY A 104 1.75 -5.23 -11.69
CA GLY A 104 0.34 -5.27 -12.06
C GLY A 104 -0.23 -6.69 -12.24
N GLY A 105 -1.55 -6.76 -12.38
CA GLY A 105 -2.31 -8.00 -12.58
C GLY A 105 -3.68 -7.92 -11.92
N LEU A 106 -4.18 -9.04 -11.42
CA LEU A 106 -5.38 -9.06 -10.58
C LEU A 106 -5.00 -8.85 -9.10
N LEU A 107 -5.27 -7.66 -8.59
CA LEU A 107 -4.72 -7.17 -7.31
C LEU A 107 -5.78 -7.23 -6.19
N GLY A 108 -6.18 -6.09 -5.62
CA GLY A 108 -7.08 -6.04 -4.47
C GLY A 108 -8.48 -6.58 -4.78
N ILE A 109 -9.14 -7.06 -3.73
CA ILE A 109 -10.52 -7.54 -3.77
C ILE A 109 -11.29 -7.05 -2.54
N ALA A 110 -12.55 -6.69 -2.72
CA ALA A 110 -13.45 -6.31 -1.62
C ALA A 110 -14.88 -6.81 -1.88
N ALA A 111 -15.48 -7.49 -0.91
CA ALA A 111 -16.91 -7.81 -0.95
C ALA A 111 -17.73 -6.54 -0.64
N HIS A 112 -18.84 -6.34 -1.33
CA HIS A 112 -19.77 -5.26 -1.02
C HIS A 112 -20.28 -5.40 0.43
N PRO A 113 -20.50 -4.32 1.20
CA PRO A 113 -21.01 -4.42 2.57
C PRO A 113 -22.34 -5.19 2.66
N ASP A 114 -23.22 -5.00 1.69
CA ASP A 114 -24.48 -5.75 1.51
C ASP A 114 -24.34 -7.06 0.69
N PHE A 115 -23.17 -7.71 0.70
CA PHE A 115 -22.93 -8.93 -0.10
C PHE A 115 -24.01 -10.00 0.11
N ALA A 116 -24.56 -10.13 1.32
CA ALA A 116 -25.61 -11.10 1.63
C ALA A 116 -26.87 -10.96 0.76
N THR A 117 -27.14 -9.77 0.23
CA THR A 117 -28.31 -9.49 -0.60
C THR A 117 -27.94 -9.37 -2.09
N ASN A 118 -26.88 -8.63 -2.41
CA ASN A 118 -26.54 -8.31 -3.80
C ASN A 118 -25.47 -9.23 -4.41
N ARG A 119 -24.68 -9.91 -3.55
CA ARG A 119 -23.60 -10.85 -3.92
C ARG A 119 -22.52 -10.22 -4.81
N GLN A 120 -22.36 -8.90 -4.68
CA GLN A 120 -21.42 -8.10 -5.46
C GLN A 120 -20.07 -8.02 -4.77
N PHE A 121 -19.00 -8.07 -5.55
CA PHE A 121 -17.65 -7.82 -5.10
C PHE A 121 -16.88 -7.03 -6.15
N TYR A 122 -15.75 -6.47 -5.73
CA TYR A 122 -14.95 -5.55 -6.50
C TYR A 122 -13.53 -6.09 -6.61
N VAL A 123 -12.89 -5.90 -7.76
CA VAL A 123 -11.49 -6.26 -7.97
C VAL A 123 -10.74 -5.12 -8.64
N TYR A 124 -9.47 -4.95 -8.27
CA TYR A 124 -8.55 -4.04 -8.95
C TYR A 124 -7.76 -4.83 -9.99
N VAL A 125 -7.72 -4.35 -11.22
CA VAL A 125 -7.16 -5.08 -12.37
C VAL A 125 -6.20 -4.18 -13.14
N THR A 126 -5.05 -4.74 -13.51
CA THR A 126 -4.18 -4.20 -14.56
C THR A 126 -4.39 -5.00 -15.84
N ASN A 127 -4.99 -4.40 -16.86
CA ASN A 127 -5.20 -5.02 -18.18
C ASN A 127 -4.56 -4.19 -19.29
N ASP A 128 -4.50 -4.77 -20.50
CA ASP A 128 -4.10 -4.04 -21.69
C ASP A 128 -5.31 -3.29 -22.25
N GLU A 129 -5.22 -1.97 -22.27
CA GLU A 129 -6.17 -1.09 -22.94
C GLU A 129 -5.47 -0.43 -24.14
N GLN A 130 -5.84 -0.90 -25.33
CA GLN A 130 -5.37 -0.34 -26.61
C GLN A 130 -3.84 -0.33 -26.77
N GLY A 131 -3.16 -1.38 -26.28
CA GLY A 131 -1.71 -1.52 -26.35
C GLY A 131 -0.97 -0.80 -25.22
N SER A 132 -1.67 -0.38 -24.17
CA SER A 132 -1.06 0.20 -22.97
C SER A 132 -1.68 -0.37 -21.70
N ALA A 133 -0.85 -0.75 -20.74
CA ALA A 133 -1.35 -1.18 -19.44
C ALA A 133 -2.12 -0.04 -18.75
N ARG A 134 -3.29 -0.37 -18.21
CA ARG A 134 -4.11 0.52 -17.39
C ARG A 134 -4.63 -0.22 -16.18
N ASN A 135 -4.85 0.55 -15.13
CA ASN A 135 -5.45 0.07 -13.92
C ASN A 135 -6.91 0.55 -13.85
N HIS A 136 -7.78 -0.30 -13.33
CA HIS A 136 -9.19 0.00 -13.10
C HIS A 136 -9.78 -0.90 -12.02
N VAL A 137 -10.97 -0.52 -11.55
CA VAL A 137 -11.76 -1.29 -10.61
C VAL A 137 -12.98 -1.84 -11.33
N GLU A 138 -13.18 -3.15 -11.21
CA GLU A 138 -14.33 -3.87 -11.77
C GLU A 138 -15.28 -4.29 -10.66
N ARG A 139 -16.58 -4.35 -10.96
CA ARG A 139 -17.59 -5.01 -10.15
C ARG A 139 -17.99 -6.33 -10.79
N TRP A 140 -18.17 -7.33 -9.94
CA TRP A 140 -18.55 -8.68 -10.28
C TRP A 140 -19.68 -9.15 -9.38
N THR A 141 -20.43 -10.15 -9.82
CA THR A 141 -21.47 -10.81 -9.02
C THR A 141 -21.15 -12.30 -8.93
N LEU A 142 -21.06 -12.84 -7.72
CA LEU A 142 -20.87 -14.28 -7.50
C LEU A 142 -22.19 -15.02 -7.85
N SER A 143 -22.18 -16.29 -8.26
CA SER A 143 -23.38 -17.13 -8.50
C SER A 143 -23.88 -17.77 -7.21
N ALA A 144 -25.19 -18.05 -7.05
CA ALA A 144 -25.80 -18.41 -5.77
C ALA A 144 -25.18 -19.65 -5.09
N ASP A 145 -24.67 -20.57 -5.91
CA ASP A 145 -23.98 -21.80 -5.54
C ASP A 145 -22.45 -21.64 -5.39
N HIS A 146 -21.95 -20.41 -5.52
CA HIS A 146 -20.53 -20.05 -5.46
C HIS A 146 -19.66 -20.68 -6.56
N ALA A 147 -20.27 -21.27 -7.60
CA ALA A 147 -19.55 -21.97 -8.65
C ALA A 147 -18.90 -21.03 -9.68
N THR A 148 -19.51 -19.87 -9.96
CA THR A 148 -19.03 -18.90 -10.96
C THR A 148 -19.19 -17.46 -10.48
N ALA A 149 -18.48 -16.54 -11.11
CA ALA A 149 -18.73 -15.11 -10.97
C ALA A 149 -18.83 -14.46 -12.34
N THR A 150 -19.72 -13.48 -12.47
CA THR A 150 -19.97 -12.76 -13.72
C THR A 150 -19.51 -11.32 -13.59
N PHE A 151 -18.72 -10.85 -14.56
CA PHE A 151 -18.38 -9.45 -14.72
C PHE A 151 -19.66 -8.63 -14.92
N ASP A 152 -19.79 -7.53 -14.19
CA ASP A 152 -20.89 -6.58 -14.33
C ASP A 152 -20.42 -5.37 -15.15
N ARG A 153 -19.48 -4.59 -14.59
CA ARG A 153 -18.94 -3.38 -15.25
C ARG A 153 -17.65 -2.89 -14.62
N VAL A 154 -16.94 -2.03 -15.34
CA VAL A 154 -15.90 -1.16 -14.76
C VAL A 154 -16.58 -0.07 -13.93
N ILE A 155 -16.16 0.06 -12.67
CA ILE A 155 -16.67 1.05 -11.71
C ILE A 155 -15.86 2.33 -11.77
N PHE A 156 -14.55 2.20 -11.95
CA PHE A 156 -13.66 3.34 -12.07
C PHE A 156 -12.43 2.94 -12.88
N GLY A 157 -12.03 3.74 -13.87
CA GLY A 157 -10.92 3.44 -14.76
C GLY A 157 -10.02 4.65 -15.02
N GLY A 158 -9.12 4.51 -15.98
CA GLY A 158 -8.16 5.56 -16.33
C GLY A 158 -7.09 5.80 -15.27
N ILE A 159 -6.86 4.82 -14.38
CA ILE A 159 -5.73 4.87 -13.45
C ILE A 159 -4.46 4.51 -14.24
N PRO A 160 -3.44 5.37 -14.28
CA PRO A 160 -2.16 5.03 -14.90
C PRO A 160 -1.59 3.73 -14.32
N ALA A 161 -1.01 2.92 -15.19
CA ALA A 161 -0.24 1.75 -14.83
C ALA A 161 1.18 1.89 -15.35
N ALA A 162 2.11 1.21 -14.69
CA ALA A 162 3.50 1.11 -15.15
C ALA A 162 4.03 -0.29 -14.84
N VAL A 163 5.32 -0.53 -15.10
CA VAL A 163 5.96 -1.80 -14.72
C VAL A 163 5.98 -1.96 -13.19
N TYR A 164 6.05 -0.85 -12.45
CA TYR A 164 6.02 -0.77 -10.99
C TYR A 164 5.08 0.35 -10.55
N HIS A 165 4.63 0.29 -9.30
CA HIS A 165 3.82 1.32 -8.63
C HIS A 165 2.37 1.42 -9.13
N ASP A 166 1.70 0.27 -9.21
CA ASP A 166 0.26 0.22 -9.53
C ASP A 166 -0.63 0.42 -8.28
N GLY A 167 -0.09 0.36 -7.07
CA GLY A 167 -0.88 0.31 -5.84
C GLY A 167 -1.72 -0.97 -5.79
N GLY A 168 -3.05 -0.82 -5.84
CA GLY A 168 -3.98 -1.92 -6.10
C GLY A 168 -4.83 -2.36 -4.92
N ARG A 169 -4.61 -1.80 -3.73
CA ARG A 169 -5.38 -2.14 -2.53
C ARG A 169 -6.76 -1.51 -2.61
N ILE A 170 -7.82 -2.30 -2.43
CA ILE A 170 -9.19 -1.79 -2.31
C ILE A 170 -9.86 -2.31 -1.04
N ARG A 171 -10.70 -1.49 -0.43
CA ARG A 171 -11.49 -1.87 0.76
C ARG A 171 -12.68 -0.94 0.93
N PHE A 172 -13.80 -1.47 1.45
CA PHE A 172 -14.90 -0.63 1.90
C PHE A 172 -14.58 -0.02 3.27
N GLY A 173 -14.78 1.29 3.38
CA GLY A 173 -14.62 2.02 4.63
C GLY A 173 -15.84 1.93 5.55
N PRO A 174 -15.73 2.43 6.78
CA PRO A 174 -16.82 2.45 7.77
C PRO A 174 -18.01 3.33 7.34
N ASP A 175 -17.86 4.12 6.30
CA ASP A 175 -18.89 4.96 5.69
C ASP A 175 -19.59 4.31 4.49
N GLY A 176 -19.24 3.06 4.16
CA GLY A 176 -19.80 2.31 3.02
C GLY A 176 -19.21 2.70 1.66
N MET A 177 -18.19 3.57 1.63
CA MET A 177 -17.53 3.96 0.38
C MET A 177 -16.38 3.00 0.04
N LEU A 178 -16.10 2.87 -1.25
CA LEU A 178 -14.97 2.10 -1.76
C LEU A 178 -13.71 2.97 -1.78
N TYR A 179 -12.66 2.52 -1.10
CA TYR A 179 -11.35 3.17 -1.09
C TYR A 179 -10.38 2.41 -1.98
N VAL A 180 -9.58 3.14 -2.76
CA VAL A 180 -8.68 2.57 -3.77
C VAL A 180 -7.30 3.20 -3.65
N GLY A 181 -6.32 2.41 -3.21
CA GLY A 181 -4.91 2.81 -3.15
C GLY A 181 -4.26 2.69 -4.52
N THR A 182 -3.61 3.76 -4.99
CA THR A 182 -2.91 3.81 -6.27
C THR A 182 -1.46 4.22 -6.07
N GLY A 183 -0.57 3.75 -6.94
CA GLY A 183 0.79 4.28 -7.02
C GLY A 183 0.94 5.39 -8.04
N ASP A 184 2.10 6.05 -8.01
CA ASP A 184 2.47 7.18 -8.86
C ASP A 184 2.77 6.78 -10.32
N ALA A 185 2.71 5.49 -10.65
CA ALA A 185 3.03 4.90 -11.95
C ALA A 185 4.40 5.35 -12.49
N ARG A 186 5.38 5.55 -11.59
CA ARG A 186 6.73 6.05 -11.85
C ARG A 186 6.79 7.49 -12.38
N GLU A 187 5.72 8.25 -12.18
CA GLU A 187 5.69 9.70 -12.38
C GLU A 187 5.41 10.38 -11.03
N PRO A 188 6.43 10.61 -10.19
CA PRO A 188 6.24 11.07 -8.82
C PRO A 188 5.46 12.37 -8.69
N SER A 189 5.53 13.26 -9.69
CA SER A 189 4.79 14.53 -9.69
C SER A 189 3.27 14.33 -9.67
N ASN A 190 2.77 13.19 -10.16
CA ASN A 190 1.35 12.85 -10.11
C ASN A 190 0.83 12.79 -8.68
N SER A 191 1.65 12.36 -7.71
CA SER A 191 1.27 12.21 -6.30
C SER A 191 0.75 13.50 -5.68
N GLN A 192 1.23 14.65 -6.15
CA GLN A 192 0.81 15.99 -5.71
C GLN A 192 -0.31 16.59 -6.59
N ASN A 193 -0.54 16.04 -7.78
CA ASN A 193 -1.56 16.53 -8.70
C ASN A 193 -2.93 15.92 -8.37
N VAL A 194 -3.91 16.77 -8.02
CA VAL A 194 -5.30 16.37 -7.71
C VAL A 194 -6.13 15.99 -8.94
N ASP A 195 -5.68 16.34 -10.14
CA ASP A 195 -6.38 16.08 -11.40
C ASP A 195 -6.10 14.69 -11.99
N THR A 196 -5.27 13.88 -11.32
CA THR A 196 -4.95 12.50 -11.70
C THR A 196 -5.27 11.54 -10.55
N PRO A 197 -5.74 10.31 -10.85
CA PRO A 197 -5.98 9.29 -9.83
C PRO A 197 -4.70 8.58 -9.33
N SER A 198 -3.53 8.88 -9.90
CA SER A 198 -2.25 8.24 -9.58
C SER A 198 -1.56 8.84 -8.35
N GLY A 199 -0.99 7.99 -7.49
CA GLY A 199 -0.32 8.39 -6.25
C GLY A 199 -1.29 8.94 -5.20
N LYS A 200 -2.40 8.21 -4.98
CA LYS A 200 -3.53 8.63 -4.15
C LYS A 200 -4.06 7.48 -3.30
N LEU A 201 -4.82 7.86 -2.28
CA LEU A 201 -5.94 7.04 -1.83
C LEU A 201 -7.20 7.70 -2.39
N LEU A 202 -7.95 6.97 -3.21
CA LEU A 202 -9.22 7.42 -3.77
C LEU A 202 -10.37 6.97 -2.88
N ARG A 203 -11.51 7.68 -2.96
CA ARG A 203 -12.78 7.34 -2.30
C ARG A 203 -13.93 7.54 -3.28
N LEU A 204 -14.68 6.47 -3.50
CA LEU A 204 -15.75 6.33 -4.48
C LEU A 204 -17.00 5.75 -3.82
N THR A 205 -18.17 6.05 -4.36
CA THR A 205 -19.38 5.26 -4.07
C THR A 205 -19.22 3.82 -4.61
N PRO A 206 -20.02 2.85 -4.12
CA PRO A 206 -20.05 1.50 -4.71
C PRO A 206 -20.37 1.48 -6.21
N GLU A 207 -21.01 2.54 -6.72
CA GLU A 207 -21.36 2.71 -8.12
C GLU A 207 -20.26 3.35 -8.97
N GLY A 208 -19.23 3.93 -8.35
CA GLY A 208 -18.07 4.56 -9.02
C GLY A 208 -18.09 6.09 -9.02
N GLU A 209 -19.15 6.70 -8.51
CA GLU A 209 -19.28 8.16 -8.44
C GLU A 209 -18.43 8.76 -7.32
N VAL A 210 -18.02 10.02 -7.49
CA VAL A 210 -17.31 10.79 -6.47
C VAL A 210 -18.30 11.25 -5.39
N PRO A 211 -18.10 10.86 -4.10
CA PRO A 211 -18.93 11.38 -3.02
C PRO A 211 -18.85 12.91 -2.92
N SER A 212 -19.99 13.56 -2.72
CA SER A 212 -20.09 15.03 -2.66
C SER A 212 -19.31 15.65 -1.51
N ASP A 213 -19.03 14.87 -0.47
CA ASP A 213 -18.25 15.30 0.68
C ASP A 213 -16.75 15.01 0.54
N ASN A 214 -16.24 14.52 -0.61
CA ASN A 214 -14.79 14.32 -0.77
C ASN A 214 -13.99 15.62 -0.51
N PRO A 215 -12.77 15.52 0.04
CA PRO A 215 -11.98 16.69 0.44
C PRO A 215 -11.57 17.58 -0.74
N PHE A 216 -11.55 17.04 -1.95
CA PHE A 216 -11.25 17.76 -3.18
C PHE A 216 -12.50 17.79 -4.06
N PRO A 217 -13.15 18.96 -4.25
CA PRO A 217 -14.44 19.06 -4.92
C PRO A 217 -14.45 18.42 -6.32
N GLY A 218 -15.37 17.48 -6.52
CA GLY A 218 -15.54 16.77 -7.80
C GLY A 218 -14.38 15.84 -8.18
N LYS A 219 -13.46 15.55 -7.24
CA LYS A 219 -12.33 14.64 -7.46
C LYS A 219 -12.47 13.38 -6.60
N PRO A 220 -12.08 12.20 -7.11
CA PRO A 220 -12.11 10.96 -6.33
C PRO A 220 -11.03 10.90 -5.24
N VAL A 221 -10.19 11.93 -5.11
CA VAL A 221 -9.05 11.97 -4.18
C VAL A 221 -9.53 12.07 -2.73
N PHE A 222 -9.00 11.19 -1.89
CA PHE A 222 -9.17 11.22 -0.42
C PHE A 222 -7.87 11.60 0.30
N LEU A 223 -6.71 11.11 -0.17
CA LEU A 223 -5.36 11.49 0.31
C LEU A 223 -4.43 11.79 -0.87
N LEU A 224 -3.44 12.64 -0.62
CA LEU A 224 -2.37 13.02 -1.55
C LEU A 224 -1.00 12.48 -1.13
N GLY A 225 -0.03 12.56 -2.04
CA GLY A 225 1.37 12.35 -1.74
C GLY A 225 1.75 10.91 -1.44
N ILE A 226 1.07 9.96 -2.09
CA ILE A 226 1.39 8.52 -1.99
C ILE A 226 2.30 8.14 -3.16
N ARG A 227 3.34 7.34 -2.87
CA ARG A 227 4.20 6.73 -3.89
C ARG A 227 3.58 5.47 -4.46
N ASN A 228 3.23 4.50 -3.63
CA ASN A 228 2.69 3.20 -4.02
C ASN A 228 2.07 2.46 -2.81
N THR A 229 0.88 2.87 -2.37
CA THR A 229 0.25 2.21 -1.21
C THR A 229 -0.39 0.87 -1.58
N GLN A 230 -0.07 -0.18 -0.81
CA GLN A 230 -0.65 -1.52 -0.94
C GLN A 230 -1.38 -1.99 0.34
N GLY A 231 -1.47 -1.14 1.36
CA GLY A 231 -2.04 -1.48 2.66
C GLY A 231 -2.58 -0.25 3.39
N PHE A 232 -3.81 -0.38 3.90
CA PHE A 232 -4.42 0.60 4.80
C PHE A 232 -5.58 -0.04 5.58
N ASP A 233 -5.87 0.51 6.76
CA ASP A 233 -7.03 0.15 7.57
C ASP A 233 -7.50 1.32 8.45
N TRP A 234 -8.73 1.24 8.96
CA TRP A 234 -9.35 2.27 9.78
C TRP A 234 -9.17 2.01 11.25
N LYS A 235 -8.47 2.92 11.93
CA LYS A 235 -8.38 2.93 13.40
C LYS A 235 -9.72 3.30 14.03
N ASP A 236 -10.44 4.19 13.37
CA ASP A 236 -11.78 4.64 13.65
C ASP A 236 -12.38 5.30 12.39
N ARG A 237 -13.52 5.96 12.51
CA ARG A 237 -14.24 6.54 11.37
C ARG A 237 -13.44 7.62 10.62
N ASP A 238 -12.55 8.32 11.31
CA ASP A 238 -11.89 9.52 10.78
C ASP A 238 -10.36 9.34 10.64
N THR A 239 -9.81 8.28 11.22
CA THR A 239 -8.37 8.00 11.28
C THR A 239 -8.03 6.71 10.54
N LEU A 240 -7.18 6.83 9.51
CA LEU A 240 -6.62 5.71 8.77
C LEU A 240 -5.16 5.49 9.14
N TYR A 241 -4.74 4.24 9.12
CA TYR A 241 -3.35 3.85 9.02
C TYR A 241 -3.08 3.45 7.57
N VAL A 242 -2.04 4.01 6.97
CA VAL A 242 -1.65 3.79 5.58
C VAL A 242 -0.19 3.38 5.55
N THR A 243 0.11 2.30 4.82
CA THR A 243 1.49 1.90 4.54
C THR A 243 1.86 2.29 3.13
N ASP A 244 3.04 2.82 2.93
CA ASP A 244 3.51 3.24 1.61
C ASP A 244 4.91 2.70 1.31
N HIS A 245 5.15 2.33 0.06
CA HIS A 245 6.47 1.88 -0.35
C HIS A 245 7.39 3.08 -0.52
N GLY A 246 8.57 3.01 0.10
CA GLY A 246 9.61 4.01 -0.04
C GLY A 246 10.35 3.90 -1.38
N PRO A 247 11.22 4.88 -1.70
CA PRO A 247 11.95 4.91 -2.97
C PRO A 247 12.84 3.67 -3.20
N SER A 248 12.99 3.24 -4.45
CA SER A 248 13.75 2.02 -4.82
C SER A 248 15.02 2.33 -5.62
N GLY A 249 15.42 3.60 -5.67
CA GLY A 249 16.61 4.08 -6.38
C GLY A 249 16.33 5.01 -7.55
N GLU A 250 15.06 5.19 -7.96
CA GLU A 250 14.69 5.99 -9.15
C GLU A 250 15.07 7.46 -9.01
N THR A 251 15.13 7.97 -7.77
CA THR A 251 15.45 9.37 -7.43
C THR A 251 16.78 9.49 -6.68
N PHE A 252 17.66 8.48 -6.78
CA PHE A 252 18.85 8.30 -5.94
C PHE A 252 18.55 8.10 -4.44
N ARG A 253 17.28 7.98 -4.06
CA ARG A 253 16.80 7.62 -2.71
C ARG A 253 16.47 6.13 -2.69
N ARG A 254 16.61 5.46 -1.54
CA ARG A 254 16.35 4.02 -1.36
C ARG A 254 15.76 3.75 0.02
N GLY A 255 15.02 2.65 0.17
CA GLY A 255 14.48 2.24 1.47
C GLY A 255 13.34 3.14 1.91
N HIS A 256 13.22 3.37 3.22
CA HIS A 256 12.25 4.29 3.81
C HIS A 256 10.80 4.03 3.42
N ASP A 257 10.40 2.76 3.46
CA ASP A 257 8.99 2.41 3.51
C ASP A 257 8.35 3.03 4.75
N GLU A 258 7.06 3.32 4.69
CA GLU A 258 6.43 4.22 5.65
C GLU A 258 5.15 3.65 6.26
N VAL A 259 4.94 3.95 7.55
CA VAL A 259 3.64 3.83 8.22
C VAL A 259 3.17 5.22 8.59
N ASN A 260 2.00 5.57 8.07
CA ASN A 260 1.40 6.88 8.17
C ASN A 260 0.06 6.80 8.92
N VAL A 261 -0.17 7.72 9.84
CA VAL A 261 -1.49 7.94 10.44
C VAL A 261 -2.09 9.15 9.76
N VAL A 262 -3.28 9.05 9.20
CA VAL A 262 -3.81 10.11 8.33
C VAL A 262 -5.31 10.29 8.48
N ARG A 263 -5.77 11.49 8.11
CA ARG A 263 -7.17 11.87 8.03
C ARG A 263 -7.52 12.39 6.64
N LYS A 264 -8.82 12.49 6.38
CA LYS A 264 -9.39 13.00 5.14
C LYS A 264 -8.70 14.29 4.65
N GLY A 265 -8.21 14.27 3.42
CA GLY A 265 -7.61 15.43 2.74
C GLY A 265 -6.13 15.66 3.05
N GLU A 266 -5.52 14.87 3.93
CA GLU A 266 -4.10 15.01 4.25
C GLU A 266 -3.18 14.54 3.11
N ASN A 267 -1.93 15.03 3.13
CA ASN A 267 -0.92 14.82 2.09
C ASN A 267 0.32 14.17 2.72
N LEU A 268 0.64 12.93 2.32
CA LEU A 268 1.80 12.18 2.80
C LEU A 268 3.13 12.72 2.25
N GLY A 269 3.07 13.66 1.30
CA GLY A 269 4.21 14.48 0.94
C GLY A 269 5.16 13.90 -0.09
N TRP A 270 4.99 12.66 -0.58
CA TRP A 270 5.79 12.17 -1.71
C TRP A 270 5.56 13.03 -2.98
N PRO A 271 6.61 13.42 -3.73
CA PRO A 271 8.03 13.14 -3.54
C PRO A 271 8.80 14.24 -2.79
N THR A 272 8.10 15.24 -2.24
CA THR A 272 8.68 16.39 -1.54
C THR A 272 9.40 15.99 -0.26
N ILE A 273 8.77 15.17 0.57
CA ILE A 273 9.38 14.54 1.76
C ILE A 273 9.33 13.01 1.62
N TYR A 274 10.22 12.34 2.35
CA TYR A 274 10.23 10.90 2.59
C TYR A 274 10.95 10.64 3.91
N SER A 275 10.81 9.45 4.50
CA SER A 275 11.45 9.15 5.79
C SER A 275 11.00 10.15 6.87
N CYS A 276 11.83 10.48 7.85
CA CYS A 276 11.48 11.44 8.92
C CYS A 276 11.62 12.92 8.52
N GLU A 277 11.67 13.23 7.22
CA GLU A 277 11.66 14.61 6.73
C GLU A 277 10.30 15.27 6.98
N SER A 278 10.31 16.57 7.24
CA SER A 278 9.09 17.34 7.51
C SER A 278 9.03 18.64 6.72
N SER A 279 7.80 19.03 6.38
CA SER A 279 7.48 20.31 5.74
C SER A 279 6.07 20.73 6.13
N GLU A 280 5.81 22.03 6.13
CA GLU A 280 4.49 22.59 6.41
C GLU A 280 3.43 22.01 5.47
N GLY A 281 2.29 21.59 6.05
CA GLY A 281 1.15 21.04 5.32
C GLY A 281 1.32 19.59 4.84
N LEU A 282 2.47 18.94 5.10
CA LEU A 282 2.72 17.55 4.78
C LEU A 282 2.72 16.68 6.04
N ILE A 283 2.29 15.44 5.90
CA ILE A 283 2.33 14.43 6.97
C ILE A 283 3.66 13.71 6.90
N THR A 284 4.47 13.87 7.94
CA THR A 284 5.63 13.00 8.16
C THR A 284 5.16 11.63 8.67
N PRO A 285 5.75 10.52 8.21
CA PRO A 285 5.42 9.19 8.72
C PRO A 285 5.69 9.04 10.21
N SER A 286 4.93 8.14 10.83
CA SER A 286 5.10 7.77 12.23
C SER A 286 6.24 6.76 12.43
N LEU A 287 6.48 5.91 11.44
CA LEU A 287 7.52 4.88 11.43
C LEU A 287 8.05 4.72 10.01
N THR A 288 9.38 4.60 9.90
CA THR A 288 10.07 4.29 8.66
C THR A 288 11.33 3.46 8.95
N TRP A 289 11.91 2.86 7.91
CA TRP A 289 13.09 1.99 8.02
C TRP A 289 14.20 2.52 7.11
N ASP A 290 15.47 2.43 7.53
CA ASP A 290 16.59 2.76 6.65
C ASP A 290 16.66 1.74 5.49
N ASP A 291 16.59 0.45 5.83
CA ASP A 291 16.46 -0.64 4.87
C ASP A 291 15.04 -0.77 4.29
N ALA A 292 14.96 -1.38 3.10
CA ALA A 292 13.67 -1.63 2.45
C ALA A 292 12.85 -2.71 3.19
N ALA A 293 11.72 -2.30 3.75
CA ALA A 293 10.68 -3.11 4.35
C ALA A 293 9.36 -3.00 3.54
N PRO A 294 9.34 -3.34 2.24
CA PRO A 294 8.24 -3.00 1.33
C PRO A 294 6.91 -3.64 1.81
N PRO A 295 5.91 -2.81 2.18
CA PRO A 295 4.71 -3.28 2.85
C PRO A 295 3.71 -3.89 1.86
N GLY A 296 3.05 -4.96 2.26
CA GLY A 296 1.87 -5.48 1.58
C GLY A 296 0.58 -4.85 2.10
N GLY A 297 -0.43 -5.67 2.33
CA GLY A 297 -1.64 -5.34 3.08
C GLY A 297 -1.35 -5.08 4.56
N ALA A 298 -2.25 -4.34 5.17
CA ALA A 298 -2.18 -3.97 6.58
C ALA A 298 -3.58 -4.08 7.21
N ALA A 299 -3.63 -4.54 8.46
CA ALA A 299 -4.88 -4.64 9.19
C ALA A 299 -4.72 -4.26 10.66
N ILE A 300 -5.76 -3.65 11.21
CA ILE A 300 -5.84 -3.45 12.66
C ILE A 300 -6.38 -4.71 13.30
N TYR A 301 -5.66 -5.22 14.30
CA TYR A 301 -6.06 -6.42 14.99
C TYR A 301 -7.23 -6.14 15.92
N THR A 302 -8.41 -6.61 15.54
CA THR A 302 -9.66 -6.47 16.32
C THR A 302 -10.04 -7.74 17.08
N GLY A 303 -9.28 -8.82 16.88
CA GLY A 303 -9.49 -10.11 17.50
C GLY A 303 -9.26 -10.13 19.01
N THR A 304 -9.71 -11.21 19.65
CA THR A 304 -9.50 -11.47 21.08
C THR A 304 -8.63 -12.70 21.34
N ALA A 305 -8.25 -13.45 20.30
CA ALA A 305 -7.42 -14.65 20.44
C ALA A 305 -5.99 -14.33 20.92
N ILE A 306 -5.46 -13.16 20.52
CA ILE A 306 -4.18 -12.62 20.97
C ILE A 306 -4.46 -11.24 21.61
N PRO A 307 -4.88 -11.17 22.88
CA PRO A 307 -5.31 -9.93 23.52
C PRO A 307 -4.28 -8.79 23.47
N GLU A 308 -3.00 -9.11 23.53
CA GLU A 308 -1.89 -8.16 23.47
C GLU A 308 -1.88 -7.41 22.14
N TRP A 309 -2.29 -8.05 21.05
CA TRP A 309 -2.30 -7.44 19.73
C TRP A 309 -3.49 -6.50 19.51
N LYS A 310 -4.49 -6.49 20.40
CA LYS A 310 -5.71 -5.69 20.23
C LYS A 310 -5.42 -4.22 19.95
N GLY A 311 -5.93 -3.71 18.83
CA GLY A 311 -5.75 -2.33 18.38
C GLY A 311 -4.39 -2.02 17.73
N SER A 312 -3.49 -3.00 17.66
CA SER A 312 -2.21 -2.85 16.94
C SER A 312 -2.46 -2.88 15.43
N LEU A 313 -1.62 -2.18 14.68
CA LEU A 313 -1.51 -2.32 13.23
C LEU A 313 -0.55 -3.46 12.90
N LEU A 314 -0.97 -4.38 12.04
CA LEU A 314 -0.20 -5.53 11.58
C LEU A 314 0.07 -5.38 10.08
N ILE A 315 1.33 -5.57 9.68
CA ILE A 315 1.80 -5.33 8.31
C ILE A 315 2.66 -6.51 7.86
N GLY A 316 2.18 -7.27 6.88
CA GLY A 316 3.02 -8.24 6.18
C GLY A 316 3.94 -7.51 5.21
N THR A 317 5.23 -7.83 5.21
CA THR A 317 6.20 -7.21 4.31
C THR A 317 6.78 -8.21 3.31
N LEU A 318 7.03 -7.70 2.11
CA LEU A 318 7.45 -8.48 0.96
C LEU A 318 8.95 -8.80 1.02
N GLY A 319 9.79 -7.83 0.66
CA GLY A 319 11.25 -7.96 0.57
C GLY A 319 11.93 -8.29 1.90
N SER A 320 11.46 -7.70 3.00
CA SER A 320 11.99 -7.99 4.34
C SER A 320 11.45 -9.27 4.95
N LYS A 321 10.36 -9.86 4.41
CA LYS A 321 9.84 -11.20 4.77
C LYS A 321 9.41 -11.33 6.23
N HIS A 322 8.77 -10.28 6.75
CA HIS A 322 8.43 -10.13 8.15
C HIS A 322 6.94 -9.82 8.33
N LEU A 323 6.41 -10.11 9.52
CA LEU A 323 5.16 -9.53 10.00
C LEU A 323 5.50 -8.49 11.06
N HIS A 324 5.19 -7.22 10.80
CA HIS A 324 5.40 -6.14 11.75
C HIS A 324 4.13 -5.89 12.57
N ARG A 325 4.32 -5.60 13.86
CA ARG A 325 3.28 -5.11 14.75
C ARG A 325 3.65 -3.71 15.22
N VAL A 326 2.77 -2.75 15.03
CA VAL A 326 2.93 -1.36 15.45
C VAL A 326 1.82 -1.00 16.42
N VAL A 327 2.21 -0.47 17.58
CA VAL A 327 1.30 0.04 18.62
C VAL A 327 1.47 1.54 18.68
N PHE A 328 0.36 2.27 18.55
CA PHE A 328 0.35 3.72 18.66
C PHE A 328 0.01 4.16 20.09
N SER A 329 0.54 5.32 20.49
CA SER A 329 0.23 5.94 21.78
C SER A 329 -1.25 6.32 21.86
N GLN A 330 -1.84 6.15 23.05
CA GLN A 330 -3.20 6.63 23.33
C GLN A 330 -3.27 8.15 23.48
N GLU A 331 -2.15 8.79 23.87
CA GLU A 331 -2.06 10.23 24.10
C GLU A 331 -1.79 10.99 22.80
N ASN A 332 -0.92 10.44 21.95
CA ASN A 332 -0.61 10.96 20.62
C ASN A 332 -0.79 9.84 19.57
N PRO A 333 -1.92 9.78 18.84
CA PRO A 333 -2.22 8.69 17.93
C PRO A 333 -1.30 8.64 16.70
N ARG A 334 -0.46 9.66 16.47
CA ARG A 334 0.58 9.67 15.42
C ARG A 334 1.94 9.17 15.93
N GLN A 335 2.10 8.98 17.23
CA GLN A 335 3.35 8.50 17.83
C GLN A 335 3.30 6.98 17.99
N VAL A 336 4.36 6.30 17.56
CA VAL A 336 4.54 4.87 17.83
C VAL A 336 5.02 4.68 19.26
N ALA A 337 4.26 3.91 20.04
CA ALA A 337 4.61 3.52 21.40
C ALA A 337 5.44 2.23 21.44
N GLN A 338 5.19 1.32 20.51
CA GLN A 338 5.92 0.05 20.41
C GLN A 338 5.92 -0.45 18.97
N HIS A 339 7.02 -1.07 18.56
CA HIS A 339 7.18 -1.75 17.29
C HIS A 339 7.86 -3.10 17.52
N GLU A 340 7.34 -4.15 16.91
CA GLU A 340 7.84 -5.52 17.03
C GLU A 340 7.81 -6.24 15.67
N VAL A 341 8.64 -7.27 15.53
CA VAL A 341 8.76 -8.10 14.33
C VAL A 341 8.53 -9.57 14.64
N TYR A 342 7.69 -10.21 13.84
CA TYR A 342 7.33 -11.63 13.92
C TYR A 342 7.64 -12.34 12.58
N LEU A 343 7.68 -13.67 12.60
CA LEU A 343 7.80 -14.54 11.41
C LEU A 343 9.06 -14.31 10.57
N ARG A 344 10.17 -13.93 11.21
CA ARG A 344 11.38 -13.48 10.52
C ARG A 344 11.95 -14.53 9.60
N ASN A 345 11.84 -14.32 8.28
CA ASN A 345 12.30 -15.26 7.26
C ASN A 345 11.67 -16.67 7.37
N GLU A 346 10.56 -16.83 8.08
CA GLU A 346 9.94 -18.15 8.30
C GLU A 346 9.08 -18.59 7.12
N TRP A 347 8.34 -17.65 6.52
CA TRP A 347 7.37 -17.92 5.45
C TRP A 347 7.69 -17.21 4.12
N GLY A 348 8.82 -16.50 4.09
CA GLY A 348 9.21 -15.69 2.94
C GLY A 348 8.39 -14.40 2.84
N ARG A 349 8.06 -14.00 1.61
CA ARG A 349 7.43 -12.71 1.31
C ARG A 349 5.97 -12.73 1.78
N LEU A 350 5.57 -11.80 2.63
CA LEU A 350 4.18 -11.68 3.11
C LEU A 350 3.48 -10.55 2.36
N ARG A 351 2.25 -10.80 1.88
CA ARG A 351 1.49 -9.88 1.03
C ARG A 351 0.21 -9.41 1.70
N GLU A 352 -0.89 -10.15 1.68
CA GLU A 352 -2.11 -9.70 2.34
C GLU A 352 -1.95 -9.82 3.86
N THR A 353 -2.58 -8.90 4.60
CA THR A 353 -2.76 -9.01 6.06
C THR A 353 -4.15 -8.49 6.39
N ILE A 354 -5.04 -9.38 6.81
CA ILE A 354 -6.47 -9.07 6.99
C ILE A 354 -7.07 -9.83 8.17
N MET A 355 -8.03 -9.22 8.86
CA MET A 355 -8.81 -9.91 9.89
C MET A 355 -9.82 -10.88 9.24
N GLY A 356 -9.89 -12.10 9.76
CA GLY A 356 -10.92 -13.07 9.44
C GLY A 356 -12.18 -12.89 10.29
N PRO A 357 -13.33 -13.45 9.84
CA PRO A 357 -14.60 -13.38 10.56
C PRO A 357 -14.58 -14.17 11.88
N ASP A 358 -13.61 -15.08 12.05
CA ASP A 358 -13.36 -15.82 13.29
C ASP A 358 -12.49 -15.06 14.31
N GLY A 359 -12.13 -13.81 14.01
CA GLY A 359 -11.31 -12.96 14.88
C GLY A 359 -9.82 -13.27 14.86
N HIS A 360 -9.35 -14.12 13.93
CA HIS A 360 -7.92 -14.36 13.71
C HIS A 360 -7.35 -13.45 12.61
N LEU A 361 -6.03 -13.26 12.64
CA LEU A 361 -5.34 -12.57 11.55
C LEU A 361 -4.98 -13.59 10.46
N TYR A 362 -5.22 -13.23 9.21
CA TYR A 362 -4.85 -14.01 8.05
C TYR A 362 -3.80 -13.27 7.23
N VAL A 363 -2.81 -14.02 6.74
CA VAL A 363 -1.69 -13.48 5.96
C VAL A 363 -1.47 -14.34 4.73
N THR A 364 -1.23 -13.73 3.57
CA THR A 364 -0.83 -14.51 2.38
C THR A 364 0.66 -14.41 2.12
N THR A 365 1.24 -15.45 1.54
CA THR A 365 2.62 -15.37 1.01
C THR A 365 2.62 -14.94 -0.45
N SER A 366 3.77 -14.43 -0.92
CA SER A 366 3.98 -13.95 -2.29
C SER A 366 5.37 -14.35 -2.80
N ASN A 367 5.75 -15.60 -2.56
CA ASN A 367 7.04 -16.18 -2.96
C ASN A 367 7.09 -16.50 -4.46
N CYS A 368 5.94 -16.68 -5.12
CA CYS A 368 5.84 -16.98 -6.54
C CYS A 368 5.69 -15.72 -7.43
N ASP A 369 6.06 -14.54 -6.92
CA ASP A 369 5.93 -13.26 -7.63
C ASP A 369 7.12 -12.90 -8.53
N GLY A 370 8.10 -13.80 -8.65
CA GLY A 370 9.35 -13.61 -9.39
C GLY A 370 10.48 -12.96 -8.55
N ARG A 371 10.21 -12.56 -7.31
CA ARG A 371 11.19 -11.96 -6.38
C ARG A 371 11.44 -12.82 -5.13
N GLY A 372 10.72 -13.93 -4.98
CA GLY A 372 10.87 -14.89 -3.89
C GLY A 372 11.37 -16.26 -4.36
N ASP A 373 11.52 -17.18 -3.40
CA ASP A 373 11.79 -18.59 -3.66
C ASP A 373 10.46 -19.35 -3.76
N CYS A 374 9.95 -19.53 -4.98
CA CYS A 374 8.71 -20.29 -5.23
C CYS A 374 8.97 -21.78 -5.11
N GLN A 375 8.84 -22.31 -3.90
CA GLN A 375 8.99 -23.73 -3.61
C GLN A 375 7.80 -24.56 -4.12
N LYS A 376 7.92 -25.90 -4.04
CA LYS A 376 6.86 -26.83 -4.49
C LYS A 376 5.48 -26.59 -3.85
N ARG A 377 5.44 -26.10 -2.60
CA ARG A 377 4.21 -25.74 -1.88
C ARG A 377 3.47 -24.56 -2.53
N LYS A 378 4.17 -23.77 -3.35
CA LYS A 378 3.75 -22.45 -3.84
C LYS A 378 3.33 -21.53 -2.69
N ASP A 379 2.48 -20.55 -2.98
CA ASP A 379 1.98 -19.61 -1.98
C ASP A 379 0.84 -20.18 -1.14
N VAL A 380 0.71 -19.64 0.07
CA VAL A 380 -0.21 -20.13 1.10
C VAL A 380 -1.03 -19.00 1.71
N ILE A 381 -2.16 -19.37 2.31
CA ILE A 381 -2.91 -18.55 3.27
C ILE A 381 -2.59 -19.06 4.67
N LEU A 382 -2.08 -18.18 5.51
CA LEU A 382 -1.74 -18.42 6.90
C LEU A 382 -2.82 -17.86 7.81
N ARG A 383 -3.10 -18.54 8.91
CA ARG A 383 -3.90 -18.03 10.03
C ARG A 383 -3.05 -17.96 11.29
N ILE A 384 -3.00 -16.79 11.92
CA ILE A 384 -2.20 -16.56 13.13
C ILE A 384 -3.07 -16.71 14.38
N ARG A 385 -2.52 -17.46 15.33
CA ARG A 385 -3.13 -17.83 16.60
C ARG A 385 -2.15 -17.57 17.74
N ARG A 386 -2.66 -17.62 18.96
CA ARG A 386 -1.84 -17.66 20.17
C ARG A 386 -1.15 -19.01 20.32
#